data_AF-A0A926PDX0-F1
#
_entry.id   AF-A0A926PDX0-F1
#
_cell.length_a   1.000
_cell.length_b   1.000
_cell.length_c   1.000
_cell.angle_alpha   90.00
_cell.angle_beta   90.00
_cell.angle_gamma   90.00
#
_symmetry.space_group_name_H-M   'P 1'
#
loop_
_entity.id
_entity.type
_entity.pdbx_description
1 polymer ?
#
loop_
_entity_poly.entity_id
_entity_poly.type
_entity_poly.pdbx_seq_one_letter_code
_entity_poly.pdbx_strand_id
1 'polypeptide(L)'
;MAKVTFEENRYFFEQEEIEKYIADYLRTLSNVKIDGLQRNSRAVLKSIEVQHGLLMEKAPEIYSFSHLTFQEYFTAKWFCARADFTDWEDLANHITETRWREIFLLAVGMMKPADKLLLLMKQCADRLMLDEVFRVFFKWMNEKTIQVKEVEGVSLSPAIIRAFYFDLTLPHARGFNRRRDRTRYCDLSIELDRHLNLALHYTLPLDRAITFPLAFTSNRKRAIDGVRALDIALDIALDPRLKKALQQLKDRLPNPKGDEEKFIQWWATKGQDWTKQLKELIFEYRKICYDWYFSEEQQKQLKNYWNANKLMVDCLSSDCVVSDDTRDKIEANLFLPNF
;
A
#
# COMPACT_ATOMS: atom_id res chain seq x y z
N MET A 1 -23.04 2.49 -19.29
CA MET A 1 -23.56 1.71 -18.17
C MET A 1 -22.48 1.35 -17.15
N ALA A 2 -21.59 0.38 -17.40
CA ALA A 2 -20.64 -0.14 -16.39
C ALA A 2 -19.86 0.98 -15.65
N LYS A 3 -19.15 1.86 -16.37
CA LYS A 3 -18.41 3.00 -15.81
C LYS A 3 -19.26 3.86 -14.87
N VAL A 4 -20.41 4.33 -15.36
CA VAL A 4 -21.35 5.18 -14.60
C VAL A 4 -21.87 4.47 -13.35
N THR A 5 -22.40 3.24 -13.50
CA THR A 5 -22.93 2.47 -12.38
C THR A 5 -21.85 2.13 -11.36
N PHE A 6 -20.62 1.86 -11.83
CA PHE A 6 -19.50 1.63 -10.94
C PHE A 6 -19.21 2.91 -10.17
N GLU A 7 -18.95 4.05 -10.81
CA GLU A 7 -18.71 5.34 -10.15
C GLU A 7 -19.74 5.68 -9.07
N GLU A 8 -21.02 5.49 -9.35
CA GLU A 8 -22.13 5.78 -8.43
C GLU A 8 -22.31 4.71 -7.33
N ASN A 9 -21.44 3.70 -7.27
CA ASN A 9 -21.51 2.56 -6.37
C ASN A 9 -22.85 1.80 -6.45
N ARG A 10 -23.39 1.70 -7.68
CA ARG A 10 -24.64 1.00 -8.00
C ARG A 10 -24.34 -0.39 -8.57
N TYR A 11 -24.79 -1.42 -7.84
CA TYR A 11 -24.74 -2.83 -8.27
C TYR A 11 -26.07 -3.34 -8.82
N PHE A 12 -27.15 -2.60 -8.55
CA PHE A 12 -28.49 -2.90 -9.03
C PHE A 12 -28.99 -1.70 -9.84
N PHE A 13 -29.64 -1.98 -10.96
CA PHE A 13 -30.16 -0.97 -11.88
C PHE A 13 -31.49 -1.43 -12.46
N GLU A 14 -32.34 -0.45 -12.77
CA GLU A 14 -33.68 -0.69 -13.31
C GLU A 14 -33.58 -1.20 -14.76
N GLN A 15 -34.51 -2.08 -15.14
CA GLN A 15 -34.59 -2.63 -16.49
C GLN A 15 -34.66 -1.53 -17.56
N GLU A 16 -35.45 -0.48 -17.30
CA GLU A 16 -35.61 0.65 -18.22
C GLU A 16 -34.29 1.39 -18.48
N GLU A 17 -33.43 1.53 -17.46
CA GLU A 17 -32.12 2.16 -17.59
C GLU A 17 -31.22 1.37 -18.55
N ILE A 18 -31.20 0.04 -18.43
CA ILE A 18 -30.40 -0.84 -19.31
C ILE A 18 -30.96 -0.80 -20.73
N GLU A 19 -32.28 -0.90 -20.87
CA GLU A 19 -32.97 -0.84 -22.15
C GLU A 19 -32.65 0.47 -22.87
N LYS A 20 -32.53 1.58 -22.15
CA LYS A 20 -32.08 2.87 -22.70
C LYS A 20 -30.64 2.80 -23.20
N TYR A 21 -29.70 2.26 -22.44
CA TYR A 21 -28.31 2.08 -22.91
C TYR A 21 -28.22 1.19 -24.15
N ILE A 22 -28.99 0.10 -24.19
CA ILE A 22 -29.04 -0.81 -25.36
C ILE A 22 -29.65 -0.07 -26.56
N ALA A 23 -30.75 0.64 -26.35
CA ALA A 23 -31.40 1.42 -27.38
C ALA A 23 -30.44 2.47 -27.97
N ASP A 24 -29.74 3.23 -27.12
CA ASP A 24 -28.74 4.21 -27.54
C ASP A 24 -27.60 3.57 -28.34
N TYR A 25 -27.10 2.41 -27.92
CA TYR A 25 -26.08 1.69 -28.67
C TYR A 25 -26.59 1.22 -30.04
N LEU A 26 -27.79 0.63 -30.11
CA LEU A 26 -28.40 0.20 -31.37
C LEU A 26 -28.59 1.37 -32.35
N ARG A 27 -28.91 2.57 -31.86
CA ARG A 27 -28.98 3.79 -32.69
C ARG A 27 -27.65 4.10 -33.39
N THR A 28 -26.52 3.81 -32.77
CA THR A 28 -25.21 4.07 -33.38
C THR A 28 -24.87 3.08 -34.50
N LEU A 29 -25.48 1.89 -34.50
CA LEU A 29 -25.25 0.84 -35.51
C LEU A 29 -26.14 0.99 -36.75
N SER A 30 -27.31 1.63 -36.64
CA SER A 30 -28.30 1.68 -37.71
C SER A 30 -28.65 3.11 -38.15
N ASN A 31 -28.45 3.43 -39.43
CA ASN A 31 -28.92 4.68 -40.07
C ASN A 31 -30.44 4.69 -40.40
N VAL A 32 -31.22 3.71 -39.92
CA VAL A 32 -32.61 3.50 -40.35
C VAL A 32 -33.59 3.87 -39.24
N LYS A 33 -34.71 4.51 -39.61
CA LYS A 33 -35.81 4.91 -38.73
C LYS A 33 -36.33 3.72 -37.92
N ILE A 34 -36.53 3.99 -36.64
CA ILE A 34 -36.53 3.01 -35.59
C ILE A 34 -37.96 2.78 -35.09
N ASP A 35 -38.78 2.11 -35.89
CA ASP A 35 -40.05 1.61 -35.37
C ASP A 35 -39.77 0.34 -34.54
N GLY A 36 -39.99 0.43 -33.22
CA GLY A 36 -39.84 -0.70 -32.30
C GLY A 36 -38.57 -0.77 -31.45
N LEU A 37 -37.81 0.33 -31.29
CA LEU A 37 -36.53 0.33 -30.54
C LEU A 37 -36.63 -0.27 -29.13
N GLN A 38 -37.70 0.05 -28.40
CA GLN A 38 -37.90 -0.45 -27.03
C GLN A 38 -38.17 -1.97 -27.02
N ARG A 39 -38.90 -2.49 -28.01
CA ARG A 39 -39.09 -3.94 -28.14
C ARG A 39 -37.76 -4.63 -28.48
N ASN A 40 -36.95 -3.99 -29.32
CA ASN A 40 -35.63 -4.50 -29.69
C ASN A 40 -34.65 -4.46 -28.51
N SER A 41 -34.64 -3.39 -27.70
CA SER A 41 -33.76 -3.30 -26.53
C SER A 41 -34.13 -4.30 -25.45
N ARG A 42 -35.43 -4.49 -25.16
CA ARG A 42 -35.91 -5.52 -24.23
C ARG A 42 -35.56 -6.93 -24.68
N ALA A 43 -35.75 -7.23 -25.97
CA ALA A 43 -35.39 -8.52 -26.54
C ALA A 43 -33.87 -8.79 -26.44
N VAL A 44 -33.05 -7.78 -26.72
CA VAL A 44 -31.59 -7.87 -26.57
C VAL A 44 -31.20 -8.06 -25.11
N LEU A 45 -31.81 -7.34 -24.15
CA LEU A 45 -31.55 -7.53 -22.72
C LEU A 45 -31.85 -8.97 -22.29
N LYS A 46 -33.01 -9.51 -22.67
CA LYS A 46 -33.36 -10.91 -22.39
C LYS A 46 -32.39 -11.90 -23.07
N SER A 47 -31.88 -11.58 -24.25
CA SER A 47 -30.83 -12.38 -24.90
C SER A 47 -29.52 -12.36 -24.11
N ILE A 48 -29.09 -11.20 -23.59
CA ILE A 48 -27.89 -11.06 -22.75
C ILE A 48 -28.02 -11.86 -21.46
N GLU A 49 -29.20 -11.84 -20.85
CA GLU A 49 -29.53 -12.62 -19.65
C GLU A 49 -29.45 -14.13 -19.92
N VAL A 50 -30.18 -14.61 -20.93
CA VAL A 50 -30.34 -16.06 -21.19
C VAL A 50 -29.09 -16.70 -21.80
N GLN A 51 -28.40 -16.00 -22.71
CA GLN A 51 -27.33 -16.61 -23.51
C GLN A 51 -25.92 -16.35 -22.97
N HIS A 52 -25.69 -15.19 -22.36
CA HIS A 52 -24.34 -14.77 -21.97
C HIS A 52 -24.13 -14.74 -20.47
N GLY A 53 -25.20 -14.71 -19.68
CA GLY A 53 -25.13 -14.65 -18.22
C GLY A 53 -24.28 -13.46 -17.75
N LEU A 54 -24.25 -12.35 -18.50
CA LEU A 54 -23.51 -11.14 -18.12
C LEU A 54 -24.34 -10.25 -17.18
N LEU A 55 -25.65 -10.20 -17.44
CA LEU A 55 -26.65 -9.52 -16.62
C LEU A 55 -27.65 -10.55 -16.11
N MET A 56 -28.16 -10.36 -14.90
CA MET A 56 -29.21 -11.20 -14.31
C MET A 56 -30.28 -10.33 -13.66
N GLU A 57 -31.54 -10.73 -13.84
CA GLU A 57 -32.67 -10.19 -13.08
C GLU A 57 -32.61 -10.71 -11.62
N LYS A 58 -32.61 -9.80 -10.65
CA LYS A 58 -32.48 -10.09 -9.21
C LYS A 58 -33.79 -9.94 -8.46
N ALA A 59 -34.64 -9.03 -8.94
CA ALA A 59 -36.02 -8.82 -8.53
C ALA A 59 -36.78 -8.33 -9.78
N PRO A 60 -38.12 -8.32 -9.78
CA PRO A 60 -38.89 -7.86 -10.93
C PRO A 60 -38.39 -6.49 -11.44
N GLU A 61 -37.97 -6.45 -12.70
CA GLU A 61 -37.45 -5.25 -13.38
C GLU A 61 -36.16 -4.64 -12.76
N ILE A 62 -35.46 -5.38 -11.89
CA ILE A 62 -34.18 -4.98 -11.29
C ILE A 62 -33.09 -5.96 -11.70
N TYR A 63 -32.04 -5.46 -12.33
CA TYR A 63 -30.91 -6.26 -12.80
C TYR A 63 -29.62 -5.91 -12.09
N SER A 64 -28.66 -6.83 -12.15
CA SER A 64 -27.26 -6.59 -11.81
C SER A 64 -26.36 -7.23 -12.87
N PHE A 65 -25.08 -6.86 -12.87
CA PHE A 65 -24.07 -7.77 -13.44
C PHE A 65 -24.10 -9.10 -12.69
N SER A 66 -23.80 -10.19 -13.38
CA SER A 66 -23.80 -11.52 -12.77
C SER A 66 -22.70 -11.68 -11.73
N HIS A 67 -21.60 -10.97 -11.93
CA HIS A 67 -20.48 -10.84 -11.00
C HIS A 67 -19.90 -9.43 -11.08
N LEU A 68 -19.39 -8.93 -9.95
CA LEU A 68 -18.70 -7.64 -9.87
C LEU A 68 -17.54 -7.54 -10.86
N THR A 69 -16.83 -8.64 -11.09
CA THR A 69 -15.69 -8.72 -12.02
C THR A 69 -16.07 -8.32 -13.45
N PHE A 70 -17.31 -8.57 -13.90
CA PHE A 70 -17.78 -8.07 -15.20
C PHE A 70 -17.96 -6.56 -15.19
N GLN A 71 -18.52 -5.99 -14.12
CA GLN A 71 -18.67 -4.55 -13.99
C GLN A 71 -17.29 -3.85 -13.97
N GLU A 72 -16.33 -4.39 -13.21
CA GLU A 72 -14.94 -3.94 -13.17
C GLU A 72 -14.28 -4.05 -14.55
N TYR A 73 -14.38 -5.21 -15.20
CA TYR A 73 -13.84 -5.45 -16.55
C TYR A 73 -14.40 -4.48 -17.59
N PHE A 74 -15.72 -4.30 -17.65
CA PHE A 74 -16.32 -3.40 -18.62
C PHE A 74 -16.04 -1.92 -18.31
N THR A 75 -15.82 -1.58 -17.04
CA THR A 75 -15.37 -0.24 -16.65
C THR A 75 -13.93 0.01 -17.11
N ALA A 76 -13.00 -0.91 -16.85
CA ALA A 76 -11.63 -0.83 -17.36
C ALA A 76 -11.59 -0.76 -18.89
N LYS A 77 -12.39 -1.61 -19.56
CA LYS A 77 -12.51 -1.62 -21.02
C LYS A 77 -13.03 -0.29 -21.57
N TRP A 78 -13.94 0.39 -20.85
CA TRP A 78 -14.44 1.71 -21.25
C TRP A 78 -13.33 2.75 -21.29
N PHE A 79 -12.46 2.80 -20.26
CA PHE A 79 -11.29 3.69 -20.23
C PHE A 79 -10.27 3.37 -21.33
N CYS A 80 -10.10 2.08 -21.65
CA CYS A 80 -9.13 1.64 -22.66
C CYS A 80 -9.61 1.90 -24.10
N ALA A 81 -10.92 1.80 -24.36
CA ALA A 81 -11.46 1.88 -25.72
C ALA A 81 -11.42 3.30 -26.30
N ARG A 82 -11.46 4.33 -25.45
CA ARG A 82 -11.52 5.74 -25.89
C ARG A 82 -10.14 6.37 -26.06
N ALA A 83 -9.14 5.84 -25.37
CA ALA A 83 -7.75 6.33 -25.38
C ALA A 83 -7.62 7.87 -25.20
N ASP A 84 -8.56 8.48 -24.48
CA ASP A 84 -8.57 9.90 -24.17
C ASP A 84 -7.74 10.14 -22.90
N PHE A 85 -6.88 11.16 -22.94
CA PHE A 85 -6.06 11.54 -21.80
C PHE A 85 -6.89 11.96 -20.59
N THR A 86 -8.01 12.65 -20.83
CA THR A 86 -8.89 13.13 -19.75
C THR A 86 -9.56 11.98 -19.00
N ASP A 87 -9.96 10.92 -19.72
CA ASP A 87 -10.52 9.71 -19.13
C ASP A 87 -9.47 8.97 -18.26
N TRP A 88 -8.18 8.99 -18.63
CA TRP A 88 -7.13 8.38 -17.81
C TRP A 88 -6.78 9.19 -16.58
N GLU A 89 -6.87 10.52 -16.66
CA GLU A 89 -6.73 11.39 -15.49
C GLU A 89 -7.88 11.18 -14.50
N ASP A 90 -9.12 11.05 -15.00
CA ASP A 90 -10.30 10.67 -14.21
C ASP A 90 -10.05 9.34 -13.48
N LEU A 91 -9.62 8.29 -14.20
CA LEU A 91 -9.26 7.01 -13.59
C LEU A 91 -8.16 7.18 -12.53
N ALA A 92 -7.07 7.88 -12.84
CA ALA A 92 -5.94 8.04 -11.93
C ALA A 92 -6.31 8.78 -10.62
N ASN A 93 -7.32 9.65 -10.64
CA ASN A 93 -7.82 10.31 -9.42
C ASN A 93 -8.43 9.32 -8.41
N HIS A 94 -8.87 8.15 -8.86
CA HIS A 94 -9.38 7.08 -7.99
C HIS A 94 -8.29 6.19 -7.37
N ILE A 95 -7.00 6.51 -7.53
CA ILE A 95 -5.87 5.67 -7.07
C ILE A 95 -5.89 5.35 -5.55
N THR A 96 -6.54 6.18 -4.74
CA THR A 96 -6.64 5.98 -3.29
C THR A 96 -7.84 5.13 -2.87
N GLU A 97 -8.75 4.85 -3.81
CA GLU A 97 -9.98 4.11 -3.56
C GLU A 97 -9.78 2.61 -3.79
N THR A 98 -9.87 1.82 -2.72
CA THR A 98 -9.65 0.36 -2.78
C THR A 98 -10.54 -0.34 -3.79
N ARG A 99 -11.77 0.13 -4.01
CA ARG A 99 -12.72 -0.47 -4.93
C ARG A 99 -12.25 -0.41 -6.40
N TRP A 100 -11.48 0.62 -6.75
CA TRP A 100 -10.98 0.82 -8.11
C TRP A 100 -9.75 -0.03 -8.43
N ARG A 101 -9.17 -0.73 -7.44
CA ARG A 101 -7.95 -1.51 -7.59
C ARG A 101 -7.98 -2.44 -8.80
N GLU A 102 -9.04 -3.25 -8.93
CA GLU A 102 -9.13 -4.22 -10.03
C GLU A 102 -9.29 -3.53 -11.40
N ILE A 103 -9.94 -2.37 -11.45
CA ILE A 103 -10.06 -1.59 -12.69
C ILE A 103 -8.69 -1.12 -13.16
N PHE A 104 -7.81 -0.65 -12.26
CA PHE A 104 -6.44 -0.30 -12.61
C PHE A 104 -5.66 -1.49 -13.17
N LEU A 105 -5.71 -2.65 -12.49
CA LEU A 105 -5.02 -3.86 -12.93
C LEU A 105 -5.50 -4.33 -14.30
N LEU A 106 -6.81 -4.33 -14.51
CA LEU A 106 -7.42 -4.69 -15.79
C LEU A 106 -7.06 -3.67 -16.88
N ALA A 107 -7.08 -2.37 -16.56
CA ALA A 107 -6.75 -1.31 -17.51
C ALA A 107 -5.29 -1.41 -17.98
N VAL A 108 -4.32 -1.55 -17.06
CA VAL A 108 -2.90 -1.67 -17.45
C VAL A 108 -2.61 -2.93 -18.25
N GLY A 109 -3.32 -4.04 -18.00
CA GLY A 109 -3.20 -5.27 -18.80
C GLY A 109 -3.84 -5.17 -20.19
N MET A 110 -4.87 -4.33 -20.35
CA MET A 110 -5.51 -4.06 -21.65
C MET A 110 -4.73 -3.05 -22.49
N MET A 111 -4.02 -2.11 -21.86
CA MET A 111 -3.26 -1.06 -22.52
C MET A 111 -1.93 -1.58 -23.08
N LYS A 112 -1.56 -1.10 -24.27
CA LYS A 112 -0.29 -1.42 -24.93
C LYS A 112 0.23 -0.18 -25.68
N PRO A 113 1.14 0.64 -25.10
CA PRO A 113 1.71 0.57 -23.76
C PRO A 113 0.85 1.27 -22.68
N ALA A 114 1.04 0.90 -21.40
CA ALA A 114 0.37 1.49 -20.24
C ALA A 114 1.09 2.70 -19.61
N ASP A 115 2.19 3.16 -20.22
CA ASP A 115 3.09 4.19 -19.72
C ASP A 115 2.36 5.41 -19.17
N LYS A 116 1.41 5.95 -19.94
CA LYS A 116 0.70 7.19 -19.60
C LYS A 116 -0.15 7.05 -18.33
N LEU A 117 -0.89 5.95 -18.19
CA LEU A 117 -1.71 5.71 -17.00
C LEU A 117 -0.83 5.56 -15.76
N LEU A 118 0.26 4.81 -15.86
CA LEU A 118 1.19 4.62 -14.74
C LEU A 118 1.89 5.92 -14.32
N LEU A 119 2.24 6.78 -15.27
CA LEU A 119 2.79 8.11 -14.97
C LEU A 119 1.74 9.03 -14.31
N LEU A 120 0.48 8.99 -14.77
CA LEU A 120 -0.63 9.71 -14.13
C LEU A 120 -0.90 9.21 -12.71
N MET A 121 -0.88 7.90 -12.50
CA MET A 121 -0.98 7.29 -11.17
C MET A 121 0.10 7.82 -10.23
N LYS A 122 1.36 7.88 -10.70
CA LYS A 122 2.48 8.44 -9.92
C LYS A 122 2.25 9.92 -9.59
N GLN A 123 1.81 10.72 -10.56
CA GLN A 123 1.50 12.14 -10.34
C GLN A 123 0.38 12.32 -9.31
N CYS A 124 -0.70 11.53 -9.41
CA CYS A 124 -1.81 11.57 -8.46
C CYS A 124 -1.35 11.20 -7.05
N ALA A 125 -0.52 10.16 -6.92
CA ALA A 125 0.06 9.78 -5.63
C ALA A 125 0.93 10.89 -5.06
N ASP A 126 1.79 11.52 -5.87
CA ASP A 126 2.69 12.58 -5.41
C ASP A 126 1.94 13.82 -4.93
N ARG A 127 0.81 14.16 -5.56
CA ARG A 127 -0.08 15.25 -5.12
C ARG A 127 -0.65 15.03 -3.72
N LEU A 128 -0.69 13.80 -3.20
CA LEU A 128 -1.10 13.53 -1.82
C LEU A 128 -0.08 14.06 -0.80
N MET A 129 1.18 14.25 -1.22
CA MET A 129 2.32 14.52 -0.34
C MET A 129 2.81 15.97 -0.42
N LEU A 130 1.93 16.93 -0.75
CA LEU A 130 2.32 18.34 -0.94
C LEU A 130 2.61 19.10 0.37
N ASP A 131 2.19 18.58 1.53
CA ASP A 131 2.45 19.17 2.85
C ASP A 131 3.97 19.24 3.14
N GLU A 132 4.42 20.36 3.70
CA GLU A 132 5.82 20.61 4.07
C GLU A 132 6.36 19.56 5.06
N VAL A 133 5.51 19.03 5.95
CA VAL A 133 5.94 17.97 6.88
C VAL A 133 6.42 16.72 6.14
N PHE A 134 5.80 16.43 4.99
CA PHE A 134 6.18 15.28 4.17
C PHE A 134 7.50 15.51 3.46
N ARG A 135 7.81 16.75 3.04
CA ARG A 135 9.11 17.09 2.43
C ARG A 135 10.26 16.72 3.35
N VAL A 136 10.17 17.06 4.64
CA VAL A 136 11.18 16.69 5.64
C VAL A 136 11.26 15.17 5.82
N PHE A 137 10.10 14.51 5.92
CA PHE A 137 10.01 13.07 6.09
C PHE A 137 10.64 12.27 4.93
N PHE A 138 10.27 12.60 3.70
CA PHE A 138 10.79 11.91 2.50
C PHE A 138 12.25 12.25 2.22
N LYS A 139 12.71 13.46 2.56
CA LYS A 139 14.14 13.80 2.52
C LYS A 139 14.94 12.88 3.44
N TRP A 140 14.52 12.74 4.70
CA TRP A 140 15.15 11.81 5.64
C TRP A 140 15.14 10.37 5.12
N MET A 141 14.01 9.91 4.56
CA MET A 141 13.90 8.55 4.01
C MET A 141 14.85 8.32 2.82
N ASN A 142 15.01 9.32 1.96
CA ASN A 142 15.94 9.26 0.84
C ASN A 142 17.39 9.23 1.32
N GLU A 143 17.76 10.05 2.31
CA GLU A 143 19.08 10.01 2.96
C GLU A 143 19.37 8.63 3.57
N LYS A 144 18.39 8.00 4.22
CA LYS A 144 18.51 6.63 4.73
C LYS A 144 18.73 5.61 3.62
N THR A 145 18.03 5.79 2.51
CA THR A 145 18.16 4.91 1.34
C THR A 145 19.56 4.96 0.75
N ILE A 146 20.13 6.16 0.61
CA ILE A 146 21.50 6.37 0.12
C ILE A 146 22.52 5.73 1.08
N GLN A 147 22.40 6.00 2.38
CA GLN A 147 23.29 5.44 3.41
C GLN A 147 23.34 3.91 3.38
N VAL A 148 22.18 3.26 3.26
CA VAL A 148 22.10 1.79 3.21
C VAL A 148 22.74 1.25 1.92
N LYS A 149 22.53 1.91 0.77
CA LYS A 149 23.16 1.47 -0.50
C LYS A 149 24.68 1.60 -0.47
N GLU A 150 25.21 2.67 0.12
CA GLU A 150 26.65 2.93 0.18
C GLU A 150 27.38 1.99 1.16
N VAL A 151 26.80 1.78 2.34
CA VAL A 151 27.47 1.03 3.42
C VAL A 151 27.41 -0.47 3.19
N GLU A 152 26.31 -0.98 2.63
CA GLU A 152 26.07 -2.42 2.65
C GLU A 152 26.37 -3.13 1.32
N GLY A 153 26.74 -2.39 0.27
CA GLY A 153 27.06 -2.97 -1.05
C GLY A 153 25.92 -3.81 -1.64
N VAL A 154 24.70 -3.62 -1.14
CA VAL A 154 23.56 -4.48 -1.43
C VAL A 154 22.93 -4.07 -2.75
N SER A 155 22.72 -5.04 -3.63
CA SER A 155 21.98 -4.89 -4.89
C SER A 155 20.46 -4.68 -4.69
N LEU A 156 20.04 -4.07 -3.58
CA LEU A 156 18.64 -3.79 -3.29
C LEU A 156 18.15 -2.61 -4.13
N SER A 157 16.92 -2.71 -4.64
CA SER A 157 16.28 -1.56 -5.28
C SER A 157 15.98 -0.46 -4.24
N PRO A 158 16.16 0.84 -4.57
CA PRO A 158 15.83 1.94 -3.68
C PRO A 158 14.38 1.92 -3.18
N ALA A 159 13.45 1.47 -4.04
CA ALA A 159 12.03 1.33 -3.71
C ALA A 159 11.80 0.44 -2.48
N ILE A 160 12.52 -0.68 -2.37
CA ILE A 160 12.41 -1.62 -1.25
C ILE A 160 12.88 -0.97 0.06
N ILE A 161 14.02 -0.27 0.02
CA ILE A 161 14.57 0.38 1.22
C ILE A 161 13.62 1.49 1.70
N ARG A 162 13.06 2.28 0.78
CA ARG A 162 12.07 3.30 1.09
C ARG A 162 10.79 2.70 1.67
N ALA A 163 10.24 1.65 1.05
CA ALA A 163 9.07 0.96 1.56
C ALA A 163 9.27 0.47 3.00
N PHE A 164 10.45 -0.08 3.30
CA PHE A 164 10.81 -0.50 4.64
C PHE A 164 10.80 0.65 5.66
N TYR A 165 11.51 1.74 5.38
CA TYR A 165 11.58 2.88 6.29
C TYR A 165 10.24 3.62 6.42
N PHE A 166 9.44 3.63 5.35
CA PHE A 166 8.08 4.17 5.37
C PHE A 166 7.21 3.39 6.37
N ASP A 167 7.11 2.07 6.24
CA ASP A 167 6.30 1.24 7.15
C ASP A 167 6.81 1.31 8.59
N LEU A 168 8.13 1.35 8.79
CA LEU A 168 8.74 1.50 10.12
C LEU A 168 8.20 2.73 10.89
N THR A 169 7.88 3.79 10.14
CA THR A 169 7.43 5.08 10.71
C THR A 169 5.92 5.21 10.85
N LEU A 170 5.13 4.32 10.23
CA LEU A 170 3.67 4.38 10.35
C LEU A 170 3.22 3.96 11.77
N PRO A 171 2.29 4.70 12.41
CA PRO A 171 1.81 4.40 13.76
C PRO A 171 1.23 2.98 13.92
N HIS A 172 0.60 2.46 12.87
CA HIS A 172 0.05 1.09 12.82
C HIS A 172 1.14 0.02 12.96
N ALA A 173 2.38 0.29 12.51
CA ALA A 173 3.51 -0.64 12.61
C ALA A 173 4.09 -0.75 14.03
N ARG A 174 3.74 0.19 14.93
CA ARG A 174 4.23 0.23 16.32
C ARG A 174 3.32 -0.53 17.32
N GLY A 175 2.12 -0.96 16.91
CA GLY A 175 1.10 -1.56 17.80
C GLY A 175 0.71 -3.02 17.53
N PHE A 176 1.02 -3.60 16.36
CA PHE A 176 0.54 -4.93 15.97
C PHE A 176 1.63 -5.91 15.55
N ASN A 177 1.37 -7.20 15.74
CA ASN A 177 2.21 -8.35 15.39
C ASN A 177 2.72 -8.28 13.93
N ARG A 178 3.93 -7.73 13.71
CA ARG A 178 4.64 -7.79 12.41
C ARG A 178 4.86 -9.21 11.87
N ARG A 179 4.57 -10.27 12.64
CA ARG A 179 4.57 -11.65 12.15
C ARG A 179 3.43 -11.95 11.17
N ARG A 180 2.30 -11.23 11.22
CA ARG A 180 1.16 -11.46 10.30
C ARG A 180 1.19 -10.62 9.01
N ASP A 181 1.91 -9.50 9.00
CA ASP A 181 2.05 -8.61 7.83
C ASP A 181 3.33 -8.85 7.03
N ARG A 182 4.09 -9.91 7.34
CA ARG A 182 5.21 -10.37 6.48
C ARG A 182 4.76 -10.63 5.04
N THR A 183 3.52 -11.07 4.86
CA THR A 183 2.88 -11.25 3.54
C THR A 183 2.77 -9.95 2.74
N ARG A 184 2.70 -8.75 3.36
CA ARG A 184 2.61 -7.48 2.62
C ARG A 184 3.91 -7.09 1.90
N TYR A 185 5.04 -7.60 2.38
CA TYR A 185 6.36 -7.38 1.79
C TYR A 185 6.75 -8.49 0.81
N CYS A 186 6.24 -9.71 1.02
CA CYS A 186 6.50 -10.84 0.13
C CYS A 186 5.97 -10.60 -1.30
N ASP A 187 4.93 -9.77 -1.47
CA ASP A 187 4.42 -9.36 -2.78
C ASP A 187 5.41 -8.48 -3.58
N LEU A 188 6.30 -7.74 -2.91
CA LEU A 188 7.33 -6.90 -3.57
C LEU A 188 8.55 -7.71 -4.06
N SER A 189 8.66 -9.00 -3.67
CA SER A 189 9.43 -10.13 -4.23
C SER A 189 9.83 -11.11 -3.11
N ILE A 190 9.92 -12.40 -3.44
CA ILE A 190 10.39 -13.47 -2.53
C ILE A 190 11.92 -13.30 -2.23
N GLU A 191 12.65 -12.55 -3.05
CA GLU A 191 14.07 -12.21 -2.85
C GLU A 191 14.27 -11.19 -1.70
N LEU A 192 13.20 -10.45 -1.31
CA LEU A 192 13.22 -9.45 -0.22
C LEU A 192 13.54 -10.08 1.14
N ASP A 193 13.00 -11.26 1.48
CA ASP A 193 13.13 -11.79 2.85
C ASP A 193 14.58 -12.18 3.17
N ARG A 194 15.41 -12.48 2.17
CA ARG A 194 16.85 -12.77 2.36
C ARG A 194 17.71 -11.50 2.41
N HIS A 195 17.42 -10.51 1.56
CA HIS A 195 18.26 -9.32 1.42
C HIS A 195 17.84 -8.14 2.31
N LEU A 196 16.56 -7.98 2.68
CA LEU A 196 16.15 -7.09 3.77
C LEU A 196 16.77 -7.53 5.09
N ASN A 197 16.87 -8.86 5.31
CA ASN A 197 17.54 -9.37 6.49
C ASN A 197 18.97 -8.84 6.52
N LEU A 198 19.79 -8.99 5.47
CA LEU A 198 21.16 -8.47 5.45
C LEU A 198 21.25 -6.94 5.63
N ALA A 199 20.52 -6.15 4.82
CA ALA A 199 20.58 -4.68 4.79
C ALA A 199 19.99 -3.97 6.03
N LEU A 200 19.04 -4.61 6.71
CA LEU A 200 18.18 -4.00 7.73
C LEU A 200 18.14 -4.82 9.02
N HIS A 201 19.05 -5.79 9.14
CA HIS A 201 19.16 -6.76 10.25
C HIS A 201 19.14 -6.06 11.61
N TYR A 202 19.66 -4.84 11.70
CA TYR A 202 19.78 -4.00 12.89
C TYR A 202 18.55 -3.15 13.21
N THR A 203 17.92 -2.61 12.18
CA THR A 203 16.85 -1.60 12.32
C THR A 203 15.59 -2.23 12.87
N LEU A 204 15.24 -3.44 12.41
CA LEU A 204 14.05 -4.18 12.84
C LEU A 204 14.11 -4.62 14.31
N PRO A 205 15.19 -5.24 14.81
CA PRO A 205 15.28 -5.63 16.22
C PRO A 205 15.35 -4.43 17.17
N LEU A 206 16.06 -3.36 16.79
CA LEU A 206 16.11 -2.12 17.59
C LEU A 206 14.75 -1.43 17.68
N ASP A 207 14.01 -1.34 16.58
CA ASP A 207 12.65 -0.78 16.58
C ASP A 207 11.67 -1.66 17.37
N ARG A 208 11.81 -3.00 17.30
CA ARG A 208 11.05 -3.92 18.16
C ARG A 208 11.38 -3.76 19.65
N ALA A 209 12.64 -3.48 19.98
CA ALA A 209 13.05 -3.21 21.35
C ALA A 209 12.46 -1.88 21.88
N ILE A 210 12.28 -0.87 21.02
CA ILE A 210 11.64 0.42 21.38
C ILE A 210 10.10 0.31 21.48
N THR A 211 9.46 -0.50 20.64
CA THR A 211 8.00 -0.70 20.65
C THR A 211 7.53 -1.59 21.79
N PHE A 212 8.42 -2.42 22.35
CA PHE A 212 8.16 -3.24 23.53
C PHE A 212 7.66 -2.42 24.76
N PRO A 213 8.31 -1.31 25.16
CA PRO A 213 7.88 -0.48 26.27
C PRO A 213 6.42 0.00 26.28
N LEU A 214 5.87 0.29 25.10
CA LEU A 214 4.47 0.73 24.95
C LEU A 214 3.47 -0.41 25.16
N ALA A 215 3.92 -1.67 25.05
CA ALA A 215 3.10 -2.85 25.09
C ALA A 215 3.15 -3.61 26.43
N PHE A 216 3.96 -3.13 27.38
CA PHE A 216 4.17 -3.77 28.68
C PHE A 216 2.99 -3.60 29.65
N THR A 217 2.15 -2.59 29.47
CA THR A 217 0.95 -2.41 30.33
C THR A 217 -0.06 -3.54 30.20
N SER A 218 0.13 -4.53 29.32
CA SER A 218 -0.88 -5.58 29.06
C SER A 218 -0.37 -7.01 28.86
N ASN A 219 0.94 -7.31 28.69
CA ASN A 219 1.36 -8.68 28.29
C ASN A 219 2.84 -9.08 28.53
N ARG A 220 3.10 -10.05 29.44
CA ARG A 220 4.43 -10.64 29.73
C ARG A 220 5.14 -11.23 28.49
N LYS A 221 4.41 -11.83 27.54
CA LYS A 221 5.02 -12.43 26.33
C LYS A 221 5.73 -11.39 25.48
N ARG A 222 5.19 -10.16 25.41
CA ARG A 222 5.79 -9.06 24.64
C ARG A 222 7.10 -8.58 25.25
N ALA A 223 7.29 -8.71 26.56
CA ALA A 223 8.56 -8.43 27.23
C ALA A 223 9.67 -9.38 26.84
N ILE A 224 9.34 -10.67 26.78
CA ILE A 224 10.31 -11.68 26.34
C ILE A 224 10.71 -11.44 24.88
N ASP A 225 9.75 -11.06 24.02
CA ASP A 225 10.04 -10.76 22.62
C ASP A 225 10.87 -9.48 22.42
N GLY A 226 10.63 -8.43 23.22
CA GLY A 226 11.41 -7.20 23.22
C GLY A 226 12.87 -7.40 23.64
N VAL A 227 13.09 -8.16 24.72
CA VAL A 227 14.46 -8.50 25.18
C VAL A 227 15.18 -9.34 24.15
N ARG A 228 14.51 -10.33 23.55
CA ARG A 228 15.08 -11.11 22.44
C ARG A 228 15.45 -10.22 21.25
N ALA A 229 14.65 -9.20 20.94
CA ALA A 229 14.98 -8.27 19.88
C ALA A 229 16.23 -7.43 20.22
N LEU A 230 16.40 -7.01 21.47
CA LEU A 230 17.61 -6.35 21.94
C LEU A 230 18.84 -7.28 21.90
N ASP A 231 18.68 -8.55 22.27
CA ASP A 231 19.72 -9.57 22.16
C ASP A 231 20.20 -9.73 20.71
N ILE A 232 19.24 -9.88 19.79
CA ILE A 232 19.54 -9.96 18.36
C ILE A 232 20.27 -8.70 17.89
N ALA A 233 19.82 -7.50 18.31
CA ALA A 233 20.45 -6.23 17.95
C ALA A 233 21.91 -6.13 18.43
N LEU A 234 22.20 -6.67 19.62
CA LEU A 234 23.54 -6.70 20.20
C LEU A 234 24.48 -7.67 19.47
N ASP A 235 23.97 -8.85 19.13
CA ASP A 235 24.75 -9.88 18.45
C ASP A 235 25.22 -9.37 17.09
N ILE A 236 24.32 -8.70 16.37
CA ILE A 236 24.62 -8.20 15.04
C ILE A 236 25.41 -6.89 15.07
N ALA A 237 25.25 -5.99 16.07
CA ALA A 237 25.83 -4.62 16.12
C ALA A 237 27.27 -4.51 15.55
N LEU A 238 27.44 -3.84 14.39
CA LEU A 238 28.75 -3.64 13.74
C LEU A 238 29.58 -2.55 14.42
N ASP A 239 28.93 -1.48 14.88
CA ASP A 239 29.60 -0.40 15.60
C ASP A 239 29.92 -0.85 17.04
N PRO A 240 31.20 -0.96 17.43
CA PRO A 240 31.59 -1.41 18.77
C PRO A 240 31.11 -0.49 19.88
N ARG A 241 30.97 0.82 19.61
CA ARG A 241 30.48 1.81 20.58
C ARG A 241 28.99 1.63 20.83
N LEU A 242 28.21 1.46 19.76
CA LEU A 242 26.78 1.14 19.86
C LEU A 242 26.57 -0.19 20.59
N LYS A 243 27.35 -1.22 20.24
CA LYS A 243 27.27 -2.54 20.91
C LYS A 243 27.52 -2.42 22.40
N LYS A 244 28.57 -1.69 22.81
CA LYS A 244 28.88 -1.45 24.23
C LYS A 244 27.75 -0.69 24.94
N ALA A 245 27.21 0.36 24.33
CA ALA A 245 26.14 1.16 24.92
C ALA A 245 24.83 0.37 25.06
N LEU A 246 24.45 -0.42 24.04
CA LEU A 246 23.30 -1.33 24.11
C LEU A 246 23.49 -2.39 25.20
N GLN A 247 24.71 -2.89 25.40
CA GLN A 247 25.00 -3.90 26.42
C GLN A 247 24.84 -3.31 27.82
N GLN A 248 25.35 -2.10 28.04
CA GLN A 248 25.16 -1.38 29.31
C GLN A 248 23.68 -1.13 29.63
N LEU A 249 22.85 -0.85 28.62
CA LEU A 249 21.40 -0.74 28.81
C LEU A 249 20.76 -2.08 29.14
N LYS A 250 21.17 -3.16 28.45
CA LYS A 250 20.68 -4.52 28.70
C LYS A 250 21.03 -5.01 30.10
N ASP A 251 22.23 -4.72 30.61
CA ASP A 251 22.68 -5.16 31.93
C ASP A 251 21.86 -4.56 33.08
N ARG A 252 21.21 -3.40 32.84
CA ARG A 252 20.30 -2.76 33.81
C ARG A 252 18.91 -3.39 33.83
N LEU A 253 18.57 -4.18 32.81
CA LEU A 253 17.24 -4.75 32.63
C LEU A 253 17.15 -6.11 33.36
N PRO A 254 16.18 -6.30 34.27
CA PRO A 254 15.97 -7.59 34.92
C PRO A 254 15.56 -8.67 33.90
N ASN A 255 15.83 -9.94 34.21
CA ASN A 255 15.47 -11.03 33.32
C ASN A 255 13.93 -11.21 33.26
N PRO A 256 13.28 -11.02 32.09
CA PRO A 256 11.81 -11.14 31.97
C PRO A 256 11.28 -12.57 32.15
N LYS A 257 12.15 -13.59 32.05
CA LYS A 257 11.79 -15.00 32.33
C LYS A 257 11.92 -15.36 33.81
N GLY A 258 12.52 -14.48 34.62
CA GLY A 258 12.71 -14.69 36.04
C GLY A 258 11.47 -14.32 36.85
N ASP A 259 11.72 -13.65 37.97
CA ASP A 259 10.71 -13.15 38.90
C ASP A 259 9.86 -12.05 38.25
N GLU A 260 8.61 -12.37 37.94
CA GLU A 260 7.67 -11.50 37.24
C GLU A 260 7.35 -10.25 38.07
N GLU A 261 7.19 -10.40 39.38
CA GLU A 261 6.82 -9.29 40.26
C GLU A 261 7.97 -8.27 40.36
N LYS A 262 9.21 -8.74 40.49
CA LYS A 262 10.40 -7.88 40.44
C LYS A 262 10.55 -7.17 39.11
N PHE A 263 10.29 -7.86 37.99
CA PHE A 263 10.35 -7.24 36.67
C PHE A 263 9.27 -6.16 36.53
N ILE A 264 8.03 -6.41 36.96
CA ILE A 264 6.92 -5.45 36.94
C ILE A 264 7.23 -4.21 37.79
N GLN A 265 7.70 -4.42 39.03
CA GLN A 265 8.06 -3.32 39.93
C GLN A 265 9.21 -2.47 39.37
N TRP A 266 10.24 -3.12 38.81
CA TRP A 266 11.32 -2.41 38.14
C TRP A 266 10.80 -1.63 36.92
N TRP A 267 9.92 -2.21 36.11
CA TRP A 267 9.39 -1.55 34.92
C TRP A 267 8.53 -0.34 35.27
N ALA A 268 7.68 -0.45 36.30
CA ALA A 268 6.86 0.64 36.79
C ALA A 268 7.69 1.85 37.27
N THR A 269 8.90 1.61 37.78
CA THR A 269 9.76 2.64 38.37
C THR A 269 10.82 3.17 37.40
N LYS A 270 11.41 2.32 36.56
CA LYS A 270 12.58 2.63 35.71
C LYS A 270 12.35 2.39 34.21
N GLY A 271 11.25 1.75 33.81
CA GLY A 271 11.01 1.36 32.43
C GLY A 271 10.90 2.53 31.45
N GLN A 272 10.27 3.64 31.86
CA GLN A 272 10.16 4.83 31.01
C GLN A 272 11.52 5.48 30.74
N ASP A 273 12.35 5.66 31.77
CA ASP A 273 13.68 6.23 31.65
C ASP A 273 14.60 5.32 30.82
N TRP A 274 14.55 4.01 31.06
CA TRP A 274 15.27 3.02 30.24
C TRP A 274 14.87 3.09 28.76
N THR A 275 13.57 3.22 28.48
CA THR A 275 13.04 3.36 27.11
C THR A 275 13.53 4.63 26.44
N LYS A 276 13.56 5.73 27.19
CA LYS A 276 14.05 7.02 26.70
C LYS A 276 15.54 6.91 26.34
N GLN A 277 16.37 6.34 27.21
CA GLN A 277 17.80 6.13 26.95
C GLN A 277 18.02 5.22 25.72
N LEU A 278 17.23 4.17 25.57
CA LEU A 278 17.29 3.30 24.39
C LEU A 278 16.93 4.07 23.11
N LYS A 279 15.87 4.89 23.13
CA LYS A 279 15.48 5.75 22.01
C LYS A 279 16.57 6.75 21.65
N GLU A 280 17.16 7.43 22.64
CA GLU A 280 18.23 8.41 22.45
C GLU A 280 19.46 7.76 21.81
N LEU A 281 19.86 6.58 22.30
CA LEU A 281 20.97 5.82 21.75
C LEU A 281 20.72 5.41 20.30
N ILE A 282 19.53 4.89 20.00
CA ILE A 282 19.16 4.50 18.65
C ILE A 282 19.08 5.73 17.72
N PHE A 283 18.56 6.85 18.22
CA PHE A 283 18.53 8.11 17.49
C PHE A 283 19.94 8.62 17.19
N GLU A 284 20.86 8.59 18.16
CA GLU A 284 22.24 9.05 18.01
C GLU A 284 22.96 8.30 16.89
N TYR A 285 22.95 6.96 16.96
CA TYR A 285 23.76 6.11 16.08
C TYR A 285 23.08 5.77 14.76
N ARG A 286 21.75 5.67 14.73
CA ARG A 286 21.01 5.21 13.54
C ARG A 286 20.17 6.30 12.91
N LYS A 287 19.91 7.41 13.62
CA LYS A 287 18.97 8.47 13.17
C LYS A 287 17.66 7.85 12.70
N ILE A 288 17.12 6.95 13.52
CA ILE A 288 15.80 6.35 13.38
C ILE A 288 14.99 6.67 14.64
N CYS A 289 13.68 6.39 14.63
CA CYS A 289 12.78 6.66 15.75
C CYS A 289 12.51 8.15 16.00
N TYR A 290 12.49 8.94 14.93
CA TYR A 290 11.85 10.24 14.96
C TYR A 290 10.39 10.08 15.40
N ASP A 291 9.96 10.94 16.31
CA ASP A 291 8.56 11.14 16.63
C ASP A 291 8.01 12.11 15.58
N TRP A 292 7.67 11.58 14.41
CA TRP A 292 6.94 12.32 13.40
C TRP A 292 5.53 12.56 13.94
N TYR A 293 5.28 13.75 14.51
CA TYR A 293 4.01 14.16 15.11
C TYR A 293 2.92 14.38 14.05
N PHE A 294 2.65 13.38 13.23
CA PHE A 294 1.65 13.44 12.17
C PHE A 294 0.25 13.49 12.77
N SER A 295 -0.57 14.44 12.28
CA SER A 295 -2.00 14.48 12.57
C SER A 295 -2.71 13.23 12.03
N GLU A 296 -3.93 12.95 12.49
CA GLU A 296 -4.74 11.85 11.97
C GLU A 296 -4.95 11.95 10.45
N GLU A 297 -5.14 13.17 9.94
CA GLU A 297 -5.27 13.42 8.50
C GLU A 297 -3.97 13.13 7.75
N GLN A 298 -2.82 13.56 8.28
CA GLN A 298 -1.51 13.24 7.68
C GLN A 298 -1.22 11.73 7.69
N GLN A 299 -1.63 11.02 8.75
CA GLN A 299 -1.52 9.56 8.79
C GLN A 299 -2.40 8.88 7.74
N LYS A 300 -3.61 9.39 7.51
CA LYS A 300 -4.51 8.92 6.45
C LYS A 300 -3.91 9.18 5.06
N GLN A 301 -3.32 10.36 4.84
CA GLN A 301 -2.62 10.69 3.59
C GLN A 301 -1.44 9.74 3.34
N LEU A 302 -0.60 9.48 4.35
CA LEU A 302 0.51 8.53 4.25
C LEU A 302 0.02 7.11 3.92
N LYS A 303 -1.09 6.67 4.54
CA LYS A 303 -1.71 5.38 4.23
C LYS A 303 -2.22 5.32 2.78
N ASN A 304 -2.85 6.39 2.31
CA ASN A 304 -3.31 6.48 0.92
C ASN A 304 -2.14 6.46 -0.07
N TYR A 305 -1.07 7.19 0.24
CA TYR A 305 0.17 7.19 -0.56
C TYR A 305 0.83 5.81 -0.60
N TRP A 306 0.89 5.11 0.54
CA TRP A 306 1.37 3.73 0.62
C TRP A 306 0.56 2.80 -0.29
N ASN A 307 -0.76 2.85 -0.19
CA ASN A 307 -1.65 2.00 -0.99
C ASN A 307 -1.52 2.31 -2.49
N ALA A 308 -1.40 3.58 -2.87
CA ALA A 308 -1.18 4.00 -4.25
C ALA A 308 0.14 3.45 -4.82
N ASN A 309 1.23 3.50 -4.03
CA ASN A 309 2.51 2.90 -4.43
C ASN A 309 2.45 1.38 -4.52
N LYS A 310 1.74 0.72 -3.58
CA LYS A 310 1.51 -0.73 -3.67
C LYS A 310 0.75 -1.08 -4.95
N LEU A 311 -0.31 -0.35 -5.30
CA LEU A 311 -1.06 -0.58 -6.53
C LEU A 311 -0.18 -0.40 -7.78
N MET A 312 0.71 0.61 -7.81
CA MET A 312 1.67 0.76 -8.91
C MET A 312 2.62 -0.44 -9.02
N VAL A 313 3.10 -0.98 -7.90
CA VAL A 313 3.90 -2.23 -7.90
C VAL A 313 3.09 -3.40 -8.45
N ASP A 314 1.85 -3.56 -8.00
CA ASP A 314 0.97 -4.63 -8.46
C ASP A 314 0.71 -4.52 -9.98
N CYS A 315 0.51 -3.31 -10.49
CA CYS A 315 0.39 -3.04 -11.92
C CYS A 315 1.68 -3.41 -12.69
N LEU A 316 2.85 -2.98 -12.20
CA LEU A 316 4.14 -3.27 -12.84
C LEU A 316 4.52 -4.75 -12.83
N SER A 317 3.99 -5.51 -11.87
CA SER A 317 4.20 -6.95 -11.70
C SER A 317 3.14 -7.81 -12.43
N SER A 318 2.11 -7.19 -13.00
CA SER A 318 1.10 -7.85 -13.83
C SER A 318 1.58 -8.02 -15.28
N ASP A 319 0.74 -8.56 -16.17
CA ASP A 319 0.98 -8.66 -17.62
C ASP A 319 0.98 -7.28 -18.35
N CYS A 320 1.28 -6.19 -17.62
CA CYS A 320 1.34 -4.82 -18.10
C CYS A 320 2.50 -4.61 -19.08
N VAL A 321 2.18 -4.13 -20.27
CA VAL A 321 3.19 -3.72 -21.26
C VAL A 321 3.56 -2.26 -21.01
N VAL A 322 4.80 -2.02 -20.58
CA VAL A 322 5.35 -0.70 -20.26
C VAL A 322 6.74 -0.55 -20.89
N SER A 323 7.11 0.65 -21.32
CA SER A 323 8.48 0.92 -21.77
C SER A 323 9.50 0.81 -20.64
N ASP A 324 10.72 0.40 -20.96
CA ASP A 324 11.83 0.31 -19.99
C ASP A 324 12.09 1.67 -19.32
N ASP A 325 12.10 2.76 -20.10
CA ASP A 325 12.26 4.13 -19.59
C ASP A 325 11.19 4.49 -18.55
N THR A 326 9.93 4.13 -18.80
CA THR A 326 8.83 4.43 -17.86
C THR A 326 8.91 3.55 -16.63
N ARG A 327 9.23 2.25 -16.81
CA ARG A 327 9.42 1.31 -15.71
C ARG A 327 10.52 1.80 -14.77
N ASP A 328 11.70 2.10 -15.31
CA ASP A 328 12.85 2.59 -14.55
C ASP A 328 12.51 3.89 -13.81
N LYS A 329 11.84 4.83 -14.49
CA LYS A 329 11.42 6.10 -13.89
C LYS A 329 10.46 5.91 -12.72
N ILE A 330 9.50 4.99 -12.83
CA ILE A 330 8.55 4.71 -11.75
C ILE A 330 9.26 3.98 -10.61
N GLU A 331 9.98 2.90 -10.90
CA GLU A 331 10.68 2.09 -9.89
C GLU A 331 11.71 2.93 -9.11
N ALA A 332 12.44 3.82 -9.79
CA ALA A 332 13.36 4.76 -9.16
C ALA A 332 12.69 5.70 -8.15
N ASN A 333 11.40 5.99 -8.33
CA ASN A 333 10.63 6.95 -7.53
C ASN A 333 9.48 6.33 -6.71
N LEU A 334 9.33 5.00 -6.68
CA LEU A 334 8.36 4.34 -5.80
C LEU A 334 8.67 4.68 -4.34
N PHE A 335 7.65 5.09 -3.60
CA PHE A 335 7.74 5.58 -2.21
C PHE A 335 8.59 6.85 -2.04
N LEU A 336 8.80 7.62 -3.11
CA LEU A 336 9.46 8.93 -3.07
C LEU A 336 8.68 9.93 -3.96
N PRO A 337 8.00 10.93 -3.38
CA PRO A 337 7.25 11.89 -4.16
C PRO A 337 8.18 12.83 -4.93
N ASN A 338 7.78 13.18 -6.16
CA ASN A 338 8.40 14.25 -6.91
C ASN A 338 7.75 15.57 -6.48
N PHE A 339 8.57 16.51 -6.02
CA PHE A 339 8.15 17.71 -5.30
C PHE A 339 8.07 18.97 -6.14
#